data_AF-A0A958AAZ3-F1
#
_entry.id   AF-A0A958AAZ3-F1
#
_cell.length_a   1.000
_cell.length_b   1.000
_cell.length_c   1.000
_cell.angle_alpha   90.00
_cell.angle_beta   90.00
_cell.angle_gamma   90.00
#
_symmetry.space_group_name_H-M   'P 1'
#
loop_
_entity.id
_entity.type
_entity.pdbx_description
1 polymer ?
#
loop_
_entity_poly.entity_id
_entity_poly.type
_entity_poly.pdbx_seq_one_letter_code
_entity_poly.pdbx_strand_id
1 'polypeptide(L)'
;VKQIVEQTASRHPQVLRNPAPLLLSRGLGVDSSLDFDLSVWTNRPKLRGLLKSELYYLLFKALAEQGIKIHVPKRELSIIQSQANPPTETQTG
;
A
#
# COMPACT_ATOMS: atom_id res chain seq x y z
N VAL A 1 -12.23 9.35 -2.17
CA VAL A 1 -11.37 8.41 -1.39
C VAL A 1 -11.50 8.62 0.12
N LYS A 2 -11.11 9.79 0.67
CA LYS A 2 -11.13 10.07 2.13
C LYS A 2 -12.41 9.61 2.85
N GLN A 3 -13.56 10.13 2.43
CA GLN A 3 -14.85 9.81 3.04
C GLN A 3 -15.15 8.30 3.02
N ILE A 4 -14.88 7.61 1.89
CA ILE A 4 -15.11 6.16 1.76
C ILE A 4 -14.26 5.40 2.78
N VAL A 5 -12.98 5.74 2.90
CA VAL A 5 -12.04 5.07 3.81
C VAL A 5 -12.42 5.31 5.28
N GLU A 6 -12.66 6.56 5.68
CA GLU A 6 -13.02 6.90 7.06
C GLU A 6 -14.37 6.30 7.46
N GLN A 7 -15.38 6.33 6.58
CA GLN A 7 -16.68 5.72 6.85
C GLN A 7 -16.60 4.19 6.92
N THR A 8 -15.83 3.56 6.03
CA THR A 8 -15.63 2.11 6.05
C THR A 8 -14.94 1.67 7.33
N ALA A 9 -13.89 2.36 7.76
CA ALA A 9 -13.22 2.08 9.02
C ALA A 9 -14.14 2.29 10.23
N SER A 10 -14.93 3.36 10.23
CA SER A 10 -15.86 3.70 11.33
C SER A 10 -16.99 2.69 11.53
N ARG A 11 -17.31 1.88 10.50
CA ARG A 11 -18.33 0.82 10.59
C ARG A 11 -17.83 -0.43 11.30
N HIS A 12 -16.52 -0.59 11.46
CA HIS A 12 -15.96 -1.77 12.09
C HIS A 12 -16.18 -1.72 13.62
N PRO A 13 -16.74 -2.77 14.25
CA PRO A 13 -17.16 -2.72 15.66
C PRO A 13 -16.01 -2.54 16.66
N GLN A 14 -14.79 -2.88 16.27
CA GLN A 14 -13.60 -2.69 17.13
C GLN A 14 -12.91 -1.33 16.95
N VAL A 15 -13.44 -0.46 16.09
CA VAL A 15 -12.94 0.88 15.87
C VAL A 15 -13.68 1.87 16.75
N LEU A 16 -12.94 2.71 17.46
CA LEU A 16 -13.52 3.77 18.28
C LEU A 16 -14.14 4.85 17.40
N ARG A 17 -15.27 5.41 17.87
CA ARG A 17 -15.91 6.58 17.26
C ARG A 17 -15.30 7.89 17.74
N ASN A 18 -14.70 7.88 18.93
CA ASN A 18 -13.98 9.02 19.49
C ASN A 18 -12.70 8.52 20.19
N PRO A 19 -11.50 8.88 19.71
CA PRO A 19 -11.26 9.59 18.45
C PRO A 19 -11.73 8.79 17.22
N ALA A 20 -12.27 9.51 16.22
CA ALA A 20 -12.77 8.92 14.97
C ALA A 20 -11.62 8.63 13.99
N PRO A 21 -11.72 7.60 13.12
CA PRO A 21 -10.73 7.32 12.08
C PRO A 21 -10.36 8.54 11.26
N LEU A 22 -9.06 8.68 10.99
CA LEU A 22 -8.52 9.86 10.29
C LEU A 22 -7.62 9.42 9.15
N LEU A 23 -7.98 9.80 7.92
CA LEU A 23 -7.14 9.62 6.75
C LEU A 23 -6.30 10.89 6.51
N LEU A 24 -4.99 10.74 6.58
CA LEU A 24 -4.00 11.79 6.37
C LEU A 24 -3.31 11.58 5.03
N SER A 25 -3.20 12.62 4.22
CA SER A 25 -2.36 12.58 3.02
C SER A 25 -0.89 12.67 3.42
N ARG A 26 -0.06 11.75 2.95
CA ARG A 26 1.40 11.79 3.11
C ARG A 26 2.10 12.59 2.00
N GLY A 27 1.42 12.85 0.88
CA GLY A 27 1.97 13.55 -0.28
C GLY A 27 1.93 12.70 -1.54
N LEU A 28 2.62 13.16 -2.59
CA LEU A 28 2.73 12.42 -3.85
C LEU A 28 3.88 11.41 -3.76
N GLY A 29 3.57 10.15 -4.05
CA GLY A 29 4.53 9.06 -4.14
C GLY A 29 5.19 8.95 -5.52
N VAL A 30 6.03 7.93 -5.69
CA VAL A 30 6.63 7.59 -6.99
C VAL A 30 5.50 7.25 -7.98
N ASP A 31 5.67 7.61 -9.25
CA ASP A 31 4.71 7.36 -10.34
C ASP A 31 3.37 8.12 -10.23
N SER A 32 3.37 9.35 -9.70
CA SER A 32 2.16 10.19 -9.55
C SER A 32 1.05 9.55 -8.70
N SER A 33 1.42 8.67 -7.78
CA SER A 33 0.52 8.11 -6.78
C SER A 33 0.28 9.11 -5.64
N LEU A 34 -0.88 9.05 -4.99
CA LEU A 34 -1.16 9.83 -3.79
C LEU A 34 -1.14 8.89 -2.59
N ASP A 35 -0.21 9.14 -1.67
CA ASP A 35 0.00 8.31 -0.50
C ASP A 35 -0.85 8.81 0.67
N PHE A 36 -1.44 7.87 1.40
CA PHE A 36 -2.26 8.16 2.57
C PHE A 36 -1.90 7.25 3.75
N ASP A 37 -2.08 7.77 4.96
CA ASP A 37 -2.06 7.03 6.21
C ASP A 37 -3.45 7.06 6.86
N LEU A 38 -3.96 5.89 7.24
CA LEU A 38 -5.19 5.78 8.00
C LEU A 38 -4.85 5.51 9.48
N SER A 39 -5.20 6.45 10.34
CA SER A 39 -5.14 6.29 11.79
C SER A 39 -6.47 5.76 12.33
N VAL A 40 -6.39 4.72 13.16
CA VAL A 40 -7.55 4.03 13.75
C VAL A 40 -7.25 3.71 15.20
N TRP A 41 -8.24 3.89 16.06
CA TRP A 41 -8.13 3.65 17.50
C TRP A 41 -9.02 2.49 17.93
N THR A 42 -8.55 1.71 18.90
CA THR A 42 -9.28 0.55 19.45
C THR A 42 -9.02 0.43 20.95
N ASN A 43 -10.02 -0.02 21.72
CA ASN A 43 -9.86 -0.38 23.13
C ASN A 43 -9.38 -1.84 23.33
N ARG A 44 -9.15 -2.59 22.25
CA ARG A 44 -8.66 -3.98 22.27
C ARG A 44 -7.29 -4.10 21.59
N PRO A 45 -6.22 -3.55 22.19
CA PRO A 45 -4.89 -3.53 21.56
C PRO A 45 -4.34 -4.94 21.26
N LYS A 46 -4.73 -5.95 22.04
CA LYS A 46 -4.38 -7.37 21.80
C LYS A 46 -4.87 -7.88 20.44
N LEU A 47 -5.92 -7.29 19.88
CA LEU A 47 -6.52 -7.67 18.59
C LEU A 47 -6.06 -6.77 17.43
N ARG A 48 -5.09 -5.88 17.65
CA ARG A 48 -4.63 -4.91 16.63
C ARG A 48 -4.26 -5.58 15.31
N GLY A 49 -3.61 -6.75 15.33
CA GLY A 49 -3.24 -7.47 14.12
C GLY A 49 -4.46 -7.95 13.32
N LEU A 50 -5.45 -8.53 14.01
CA LEU A 50 -6.70 -8.99 13.41
C LEU A 50 -7.50 -7.80 12.85
N LEU A 51 -7.70 -6.76 13.66
CA LEU A 51 -8.37 -5.52 13.26
C LEU A 51 -7.74 -4.92 11.99
N LYS A 52 -6.41 -4.86 11.93
CA LYS A 52 -5.70 -4.35 10.76
C LYS A 52 -6.02 -5.17 9.51
N SER A 53 -6.01 -6.50 9.63
CA SER A 53 -6.34 -7.41 8.52
C SER A 53 -7.78 -7.21 8.03
N GLU A 54 -8.75 -7.20 8.95
CA GLU A 54 -10.18 -7.00 8.64
C GLU A 54 -10.42 -5.65 7.95
N LEU A 55 -9.78 -4.59 8.43
CA LEU A 55 -9.84 -3.27 7.81
C LEU A 55 -9.27 -3.26 6.40
N TYR A 56 -8.16 -3.96 6.13
CA TYR A 56 -7.63 -4.06 4.76
C TYR A 56 -8.64 -4.71 3.82
N TYR A 57 -9.27 -5.83 4.21
CA TYR A 57 -10.28 -6.49 3.36
C TYR A 57 -11.49 -5.58 3.10
N LEU A 58 -11.99 -4.92 4.14
CA LEU A 58 -13.13 -4.00 4.01
C LEU A 58 -12.81 -2.81 3.11
N LEU A 59 -11.64 -2.21 3.28
CA LEU A 59 -11.20 -1.07 2.47
C LEU A 59 -10.94 -1.48 1.03
N PHE A 60 -10.30 -2.63 0.81
CA PHE A 60 -10.05 -3.13 -0.54
C PHE A 60 -11.35 -3.34 -1.30
N LYS A 61 -12.35 -3.96 -0.65
CA LYS A 61 -13.68 -4.15 -1.22
C LYS A 61 -14.38 -2.81 -1.50
N ALA A 62 -14.44 -1.92 -0.51
CA ALA A 62 -15.13 -0.64 -0.64
C ALA A 62 -14.50 0.28 -1.70
N LEU A 63 -13.18 0.25 -1.86
CA LEU A 63 -12.47 1.02 -2.89
C LEU A 63 -12.68 0.41 -4.28
N ALA A 64 -12.63 -0.93 -4.40
CA ALA A 64 -12.89 -1.62 -5.65
C ALA A 64 -14.31 -1.37 -6.18
N GLU A 65 -15.33 -1.37 -5.30
CA GLU A 65 -16.72 -1.04 -5.64
C GLU A 65 -16.89 0.37 -6.21
N GLN A 66 -15.94 1.27 -5.92
CA GLN A 66 -15.92 2.64 -6.44
C GLN A 66 -14.97 2.81 -7.64
N GLY A 67 -14.46 1.71 -8.20
CA GLY A 67 -13.52 1.73 -9.33
C GLY A 67 -12.11 2.21 -8.98
N ILE A 68 -11.79 2.37 -7.70
CA ILE A 68 -10.47 2.84 -7.24
C ILE A 68 -9.51 1.65 -7.22
N LYS A 69 -8.55 1.66 -8.15
CA LYS A 69 -7.49 0.65 -8.22
C LYS A 69 -6.38 0.98 -7.22
N ILE A 70 -6.07 0.03 -6.35
CA ILE A 70 -4.90 0.09 -5.47
C ILE A 70 -3.72 -0.52 -6.23
N HIS A 71 -2.69 0.27 -6.50
CA HIS A 71 -1.46 -0.23 -7.10
C HIS A 71 -0.64 -0.94 -6.03
N VAL A 72 -0.41 -2.23 -6.22
CA VAL A 72 0.58 -2.98 -5.45
C VAL A 72 1.94 -2.72 -6.12
N PRO A 73 3.01 -2.39 -5.38
CA PRO A 73 4.32 -2.17 -5.98
C PRO A 73 4.72 -3.39 -6.81
N LYS A 74 4.92 -3.18 -8.11
CA LYS A 74 5.45 -4.21 -9.01
C LYS A 74 6.94 -4.35 -8.72
N ARG A 75 7.38 -5.53 -8.29
CA ARG A 75 8.81 -5.87 -8.36
C ARG A 75 9.06 -6.39 -9.77
N GLU A 76 9.59 -5.55 -10.65
CA GLU A 76 10.15 -6.04 -11.90
C GLU A 76 11.54 -6.64 -11.62
N LEU A 77 11.73 -7.89 -12.06
CA LEU A 77 13.04 -8.52 -12.10
C LEU A 77 13.66 -8.18 -13.46
N SER A 78 14.59 -7.23 -13.49
CA SER A 78 15.40 -6.99 -14.69
C SER A 78 16.54 -8.01 -14.74
N ILE A 79 16.46 -8.98 -15.66
CA ILE A 79 17.59 -9.86 -15.97
C ILE A 79 18.59 -9.04 -16.78
N ILE A 80 19.66 -8.57 -16.13
CA ILE A 80 20.79 -7.96 -16.82
C ILE A 80 21.70 -9.11 -17.24
N GLN A 81 21.66 -9.51 -18.51
CA GLN A 81 22.61 -10.46 -19.06
C GLN A 81 23.96 -9.74 -19.20
N SER A 82 24.90 -10.01 -18.30
CA SER A 82 26.27 -9.53 -18.43
C SER A 82 26.92 -10.20 -19.64
N GLN A 83 27.13 -9.43 -20.70
CA GLN A 83 27.99 -9.83 -21.82
C GLN A 83 29.43 -9.84 -21.30
N ALA A 84 29.98 -11.03 -21.05
CA ALA A 84 31.41 -11.19 -20.84
C ALA A 84 32.09 -11.14 -22.21
N ASN A 85 32.72 -10.00 -22.55
CA ASN A 85 33.61 -9.96 -23.71
C ASN A 85 34.84 -10.84 -23.42
N PRO A 86 35.19 -11.81 -24.28
CA PRO A 86 36.45 -12.52 -24.13
C PRO A 86 37.63 -11.56 -24.37
N PRO A 87 38.78 -11.76 -23.70
CA PRO A 87 39.95 -10.92 -23.87
C PRO A 87 40.43 -10.98 -25.33
N THR A 88 40.60 -9.81 -25.94
CA THR A 88 41.17 -9.65 -27.28
C THR A 88 42.59 -10.21 -27.31
N GLU A 89 42.82 -11.29 -28.06
CA GLU A 89 44.18 -11.73 -28.41
C GLU A 89 44.82 -10.67 -29.31
N THR A 90 45.81 -9.97 -28.76
CA THR A 90 46.71 -9.10 -29.52
C THR A 90 47.56 -9.97 -30.44
N GLN A 91 47.21 -10.03 -31.74
CA GLN A 91 48.14 -10.50 -32.77
C GLN A 91 49.26 -9.47 -32.92
N THR A 92 50.42 -9.75 -32.34
CA THR A 92 51.68 -9.03 -32.60
C THR A 92 52.26 -9.58 -33.90
N GLY A 93 52.36 -8.72 -34.92
CA GLY A 93 53.16 -8.95 -36.12
C GLY A 93 54.63 -8.56 -35.94
#